data_AF-A0A0R2WEJ1-F1
#
_entry.id   AF-A0A0R2WEJ1-F1
#
_cell.length_a   1.000
_cell.length_b   1.000
_cell.length_c   1.000
_cell.angle_alpha   90.00
_cell.angle_beta   90.00
_cell.angle_gamma   90.00
#
_symmetry.space_group_name_H-M   'P 1'
#
loop_
_entity.id
_entity.type
_entity.pdbx_description
1 polymer ?
#
loop_
_entity_poly.entity_id
_entity_poly.type
_entity_poly.pdbx_seq_one_letter_code
_entity_poly.pdbx_strand_id
1 'polypeptide(L)' 'MARIEVQDEAGQWIFYTKVSNEASNIKLAMSESLKSEMASFSRKARAVDDATGGFIDMASG' A
#
# COMPACT_ATOMS: atom_id res chain seq x y z
N MET A 1 9.51 1.09 -9.29
CA MET A 1 8.06 0.76 -9.29
C MET A 1 7.68 0.60 -7.84
N ALA A 2 6.51 1.09 -7.45
CA ALA A 2 6.06 1.02 -6.06
C ALA A 2 5.11 -0.15 -5.89
N ARG A 3 5.41 -1.00 -4.92
CA ARG A 3 4.58 -2.07 -4.40
C ARG A 3 3.67 -1.52 -3.32
N ILE A 4 2.37 -1.65 -3.48
CA ILE A 4 1.40 -1.28 -2.46
C ILE A 4 1.06 -2.52 -1.65
N GLU A 5 1.22 -2.41 -0.35
CA GLU A 5 0.90 -3.45 0.61
C GLU A 5 -0.13 -2.94 1.60
N VAL A 6 -1.08 -3.80 1.96
CA VAL A 6 -2.15 -3.52 2.90
C VAL A 6 -1.95 -4.40 4.11
N GLN A 7 -2.17 -3.84 5.30
CA GLN A 7 -2.12 -4.63 6.52
C GLN A 7 -3.46 -5.34 6.74
N ASP A 8 -3.42 -6.66 6.90
CA ASP A 8 -4.61 -7.46 7.21
C ASP A 8 -4.99 -7.37 8.70
N GLU A 9 -6.00 -8.14 9.09
CA GLU A 9 -6.48 -8.24 10.48
C GLU A 9 -5.48 -8.89 11.44
N ALA A 10 -4.59 -9.76 10.94
CA ALA A 10 -3.53 -10.40 11.70
C ALA A 10 -2.27 -9.53 11.83
N GLY A 11 -2.26 -8.34 11.22
CA GLY A 11 -1.12 -7.44 11.20
C GLY A 11 -0.07 -7.78 10.13
N GLN A 12 -0.35 -8.75 9.25
CA GLN A 12 0.50 -9.10 8.13
C GLN A 12 0.34 -8.12 6.97
N TRP A 13 1.44 -7.80 6.30
CA TRP A 13 1.42 -6.95 5.12
C TRP A 13 1.29 -7.82 3.87
N ILE A 14 0.17 -7.67 3.18
CA ILE A 14 -0.16 -8.44 1.99
C ILE A 14 0.00 -7.55 0.76
N PHE A 15 0.58 -8.10 -0.30
CA PHE A 15 0.65 -7.43 -1.59
C PHE A 15 -0.75 -7.16 -2.14
N TYR A 16 -1.01 -5.89 -2.47
CA TYR A 16 -2.26 -5.47 -3.12
C TYR A 16 -2.05 -5.22 -4.61
N THR A 17 -1.14 -4.30 -4.97
CA THR A 17 -0.88 -3.97 -6.36
C THR A 17 0.51 -3.35 -6.55
N LYS A 18 0.90 -3.13 -7.81
CA LYS A 18 2.16 -2.48 -8.19
C LYS A 18 1.89 -1.35 -9.17
N VAL A 19 2.46 -0.18 -8.92
CA VAL A 19 2.31 1.02 -9.74
C VAL A 19 3.66 1.62 -10.13
N SER A 20 3.65 2.54 -11.10
CA SER A 20 4.85 3.32 -11.42
C SER A 20 5.27 4.18 -10.23
N ASN A 21 6.54 4.59 -10.17
CA ASN A 21 7.10 5.38 -9.05
C ASN A 21 6.64 6.85 -9.03
N GLU A 22 5.53 7.18 -9.69
CA GLU A 22 4.96 8.52 -9.63
C GLU A 22 4.14 8.69 -8.36
N ALA A 23 4.39 9.77 -7.61
CA ALA A 23 3.73 10.03 -6.34
C ALA A 23 2.20 10.03 -6.43
N SER A 24 1.63 10.52 -7.55
CA SER A 24 0.18 10.52 -7.79
C SER A 24 -0.40 9.11 -7.86
N ASN A 25 0.26 8.20 -8.58
CA ASN A 25 -0.19 6.82 -8.74
C ASN A 25 -0.06 6.05 -7.42
N ILE A 26 1.00 6.30 -6.67
CA ILE A 26 1.20 5.73 -5.34
C ILE A 26 0.07 6.15 -4.40
N LYS A 27 -0.23 7.45 -4.32
CA LYS A 27 -1.30 7.96 -3.46
C LYS A 27 -2.67 7.44 -3.85
N LEU A 28 -2.97 7.36 -5.15
CA LEU A 28 -4.22 6.81 -5.64
C LEU A 28 -4.36 5.34 -5.26
N ALA A 29 -3.34 4.52 -5.57
CA ALA A 29 -3.36 3.09 -5.29
C ALA A 29 -3.39 2.79 -3.79
N MET A 30 -2.69 3.57 -2.95
CA MET A 30 -2.84 3.46 -1.50
C MET A 30 -4.27 3.79 -1.05
N SER A 31 -4.87 4.86 -1.56
CA SER A 31 -6.25 5.26 -1.21
C SER A 31 -7.28 4.22 -1.65
N GLU A 32 -7.08 3.59 -2.80
CA GLU A 32 -7.91 2.48 -3.27
C GLU A 32 -7.72 1.23 -2.41
N SER A 33 -6.47 0.93 -2.06
CA SER A 33 -6.14 -0.23 -1.22
C SER A 33 -6.78 -0.13 0.18
N LEU A 34 -6.86 1.09 0.73
CA LEU A 34 -7.56 1.38 1.99
C LEU A 34 -9.08 1.18 1.93
N LYS A 35 -9.67 1.24 0.73
CA LYS A 35 -11.09 0.94 0.50
C LYS A 35 -11.34 -0.54 0.23
N SER A 36 -10.29 -1.33 0.01
CA SER A 36 -10.43 -2.77 -0.21
C SER A 36 -10.82 -3.49 1.09
N GLU A 37 -11.50 -4.63 0.97
CA GLU A 37 -11.87 -5.45 2.13
C GLU A 37 -10.64 -5.89 2.95
N MET A 38 -9.48 -5.99 2.31
CA MET A 38 -8.21 -6.34 2.97
C MET A 38 -7.76 -5.27 3.97
N ALA A 39 -8.12 -4.00 3.74
CA ALA A 39 -7.83 -2.89 4.62
C ALA A 39 -8.96 -2.58 5.61
N SER A 40 -10.12 -3.25 5.51
CA SER A 40 -11.31 -2.96 6.34
C SER A 40 -11.00 -2.98 7.83
N PHE A 41 -10.04 -3.81 8.25
CA PHE A 41 -9.66 -3.96 9.65
C PHE A 41 -8.56 -2.97 10.08
N SER A 42 -7.41 -2.98 9.41
CA SER A 42 -6.24 -2.19 9.85
C SER A 42 -6.30 -0.73 9.41
N ARG A 43 -7.02 -0.44 8.31
CA ARG A 43 -7.03 0.84 7.59
C ARG A 43 -5.62 1.39 7.34
N LYS A 44 -4.67 0.50 7.08
CA LYS A 44 -3.27 0.83 6.82
C LYS A 44 -2.83 0.29 5.48
N ALA A 45 -2.21 1.16 4.71
CA ALA A 45 -1.57 0.83 3.45
C ALA A 45 -0.17 1.46 3.42
N ARG A 46 0.76 0.79 2.76
CA ARG A 46 2.12 1.29 2.58
C ARG A 46 2.58 1.09 1.15
N ALA A 47 3.43 1.99 0.70
CA ALA A 47 4.13 1.88 -0.57
C ALA A 47 5.60 1.58 -0.31
N VAL A 48 6.12 0.56 -1.00
CA VAL A 48 7.49 0.10 -0.90
C VAL A 48 8.10 0.09 -2.28
N ASP A 49 9.31 0.59 -2.45
CA ASP A 49 10.01 0.50 -3.72
C ASP A 49 10.39 -0.95 -4.00
N ASP A 50 9.97 -1.46 -5.15
CA ASP A 50 10.10 -2.87 -5.49
C ASP A 50 11.55 -3.29 -5.79
N ALA A 51 12.42 -2.35 -6.16
CA ALA A 51 13.80 -2.64 -6.49
C ALA A 51 14.70 -2.62 -5.25
N THR A 52 14.43 -1.71 -4.32
CA THR A 52 15.28 -1.46 -3.15
C THR A 52 14.68 -1.98 -1.85
N GLY A 53 13.37 -2.28 -1.83
CA GLY A 53 12.64 -2.58 -0.60
C GLY A 53 12.47 -1.37 0.32
N GLY A 54 12.83 -0.17 -0.13
CA GLY A 54 12.74 1.05 0.66
C GLY A 54 11.29 1.52 0.82
N PHE A 55 10.92 2.00 2.01
CA PHE A 55 9.60 2.60 2.20
C PHE A 55 9.50 3.92 1.44
N ILE A 56 8.46 4.04 0.60
CA ILE A 56 8.17 5.26 -0.15
C ILE A 56 7.17 6.12 0.62
N ASP A 57 6.07 5.51 1.09
CA ASP A 57 4.99 6.22 1.75
C ASP A 57 4.14 5.28 2.62
N MET A 58 3.37 5.86 3.55
CA MET A 58 2.37 5.15 4.35
C MET A 58 1.09 5.98 4.44
N ALA A 59 -0.03 5.35 4.06
CA ALA A 59 -1.36 5.91 4.28
C ALA A 59 -2.00 5.29 5.52
N SER A 60 -2.57 6.18 6.35
CA SER A 60 -3.37 5.83 7.51
C SER A 60 -4.79 6.36 7.27
N GLY A 61 -5.80 5.50 7.41
CA GLY A 61 -7.21 5.86 7.30
C GLY A 61 -7.85 6.28 8.63
#